data_AF-A0AAW1Y484-F1
#
_entry.id   AF-A0AAW1Y484-F1
#
_cell.length_a   1.000
_cell.length_b   1.000
_cell.length_c   1.000
_cell.angle_alpha   90.00
_cell.angle_beta   90.00
_cell.angle_gamma   90.00
#
_symmetry.space_group_name_H-M   'P 1'
#
loop_
_entity.id
_entity.type
_entity.pdbx_description
1 polymer ?
#
loop_
_entity_poly.entity_id
_entity_poly.type
_entity_poly.pdbx_seq_one_letter_code
_entity_poly.pdbx_strand_id
1 'polypeptide(L)'
;MGQIVVPIFYHVDPSEVRTQTGSFAEAFDAHEERFKNNLGKVQSWRTSLTQVANLSGFHLQDRYESDFIQEIIEKILSDWIRTLPMSPKTLWELDLVSRNDEDMFTYRKRE
;
A
#
# COMPACT_ATOMS: atom_id res chain seq x y z
N MET A 1 15.39 -8.92 8.64
CA MET A 1 14.67 -8.48 7.43
C MET A 1 13.44 -7.73 7.92
N GLY A 2 13.33 -6.43 7.63
CA GLY A 2 12.15 -5.63 7.98
C GLY A 2 11.09 -5.67 6.88
N GLN A 3 9.82 -5.45 7.22
CA GLN A 3 8.74 -5.30 6.25
C GLN A 3 8.46 -3.80 6.04
N ILE A 4 8.31 -3.38 4.78
CA ILE A 4 7.87 -2.04 4.43
C ILE A 4 6.35 -2.05 4.27
N VAL A 5 5.68 -1.10 4.91
CA VAL A 5 4.22 -0.93 4.84
C VAL A 5 3.95 0.48 4.34
N VAL A 6 3.11 0.61 3.32
CA VAL A 6 2.69 1.89 2.75
C VAL A 6 1.15 1.93 2.77
N PRO A 7 0.53 2.77 3.62
CA PRO A 7 -0.93 2.89 3.65
C PRO A 7 -1.46 3.62 2.41
N ILE A 8 -2.62 3.16 1.93
CA ILE A 8 -3.41 3.80 0.87
C ILE A 8 -4.79 4.12 1.45
N PHE A 9 -5.12 5.40 1.53
CA PHE A 9 -6.40 5.90 2.03
C PHE A 9 -7.32 6.19 0.84
N TYR A 10 -8.26 5.27 0.60
CA TYR A 10 -9.19 5.30 -0.53
C TYR A 10 -10.57 5.76 -0.07
N HIS A 11 -10.97 6.98 -0.47
CA HIS A 11 -12.22 7.64 -0.06
C HIS A 11 -12.49 7.61 1.46
N VAL A 12 -11.43 7.66 2.26
CA VAL A 12 -11.50 7.74 3.73
C VAL A 12 -10.54 8.83 4.20
N ASP A 13 -10.95 9.58 5.22
CA ASP A 13 -10.06 10.51 5.88
C ASP A 13 -9.05 9.72 6.74
N PRO A 14 -7.72 9.87 6.52
CA PRO A 14 -6.71 9.22 7.34
C PRO A 14 -6.86 9.49 8.85
N SER A 15 -7.42 10.65 9.23
CA SER A 15 -7.69 10.99 10.63
C SER A 15 -8.75 10.07 11.23
N GLU A 16 -9.84 9.80 10.51
CA GLU A 16 -10.89 8.87 10.96
C GLU A 16 -10.35 7.44 11.13
N VAL A 17 -9.46 7.01 10.23
CA VAL A 17 -8.77 5.71 10.36
C VAL A 17 -7.87 5.69 11.60
N ARG A 18 -7.16 6.78 11.88
CA ARG A 18 -6.21 6.92 12.99
C ARG A 18 -6.89 6.96 14.36
N THR A 19 -8.01 7.66 14.46
CA THR A 19 -8.77 7.81 15.71
C THR A 19 -9.93 6.83 15.81
N GLN A 20 -10.15 6.02 14.78
CA GLN A 20 -11.27 5.08 14.67
C GLN A 20 -12.62 5.76 14.96
N THR A 21 -12.86 6.90 14.32
CA THR A 21 -14.10 7.68 14.41
C THR A 21 -14.98 7.48 13.17
N GLY A 22 -16.19 8.07 13.16
CA GLY A 22 -17.13 7.91 12.04
C GLY A 22 -17.54 6.45 11.85
N SER A 23 -17.55 5.97 10.60
CA SER A 23 -17.93 4.58 10.29
C SER A 23 -17.01 3.53 10.92
N PHE A 24 -15.76 3.89 11.24
CA PHE A 24 -14.84 2.98 11.92
C PHE A 24 -15.28 2.73 13.37
N ALA A 25 -15.83 3.73 14.05
CA ALA A 25 -16.33 3.56 15.41
C ALA A 25 -17.47 2.53 15.45
N GLU A 26 -18.47 2.71 14.58
CA GLU A 26 -19.61 1.79 14.48
C GLU A 26 -19.19 0.35 14.14
N ALA A 27 -18.21 0.21 13.22
CA ALA A 27 -17.66 -1.10 12.86
C ALA A 27 -16.94 -1.76 14.04
N PHE A 28 -16.18 -0.98 14.82
CA PHE A 28 -15.49 -1.51 16.00
C PHE A 28 -16.47 -1.89 17.12
N ASP A 29 -17.52 -1.12 17.35
CA ASP A 29 -18.56 -1.47 18.34
C ASP A 29 -19.24 -2.79 17.96
N ALA A 30 -19.57 -2.98 16.68
CA ALA A 30 -20.12 -4.23 16.17
C ALA A 30 -19.12 -5.41 16.31
N HIS A 31 -17.83 -5.16 16.12
CA HIS A 31 -16.78 -6.16 16.34
C HIS A 31 -16.58 -6.50 17.81
N GLU A 32 -16.67 -5.53 18.72
CA GLU A 32 -16.58 -5.79 20.16
C GLU A 32 -17.72 -6.69 20.64
N GLU A 33 -18.96 -6.48 20.17
CA GLU A 33 -20.07 -7.38 20.49
C GLU A 33 -19.89 -8.77 19.88
N ARG A 34 -19.47 -8.84 18.60
CA ARG A 34 -19.22 -10.12 17.91
C ARG A 34 -18.08 -10.91 18.55
N PHE A 35 -17.05 -10.24 19.02
CA PHE A 35 -15.85 -10.83 19.61
C PHE A 35 -15.77 -10.57 21.13
N LYS A 36 -16.92 -10.50 21.82
CA LYS A 36 -16.99 -10.24 23.27
C LYS A 36 -16.16 -11.19 24.14
N ASN A 37 -15.96 -12.43 23.70
CA ASN A 37 -15.11 -13.41 24.38
C ASN A 37 -13.61 -13.27 24.04
N ASN A 38 -13.24 -12.33 23.17
CA ASN A 38 -11.88 -12.08 22.71
C ASN A 38 -11.68 -10.59 22.36
N LEU A 39 -11.98 -9.70 23.31
CA LEU A 39 -11.79 -8.25 23.14
C LEU A 39 -10.33 -7.88 22.89
N GLY A 40 -9.36 -8.67 23.37
CA GLY A 40 -7.93 -8.48 23.09
C GLY A 40 -7.61 -8.49 21.60
N LYS A 41 -8.32 -9.29 20.79
CA LYS A 41 -8.17 -9.30 19.34
C LYS A 41 -8.64 -7.98 18.71
N VAL A 42 -9.77 -7.45 19.17
CA VAL A 42 -10.31 -6.19 18.66
C VAL A 42 -9.40 -5.02 19.03
N GLN A 43 -8.85 -5.03 20.25
CA GLN A 43 -7.87 -4.04 20.68
C GLN A 43 -6.57 -4.10 19.85
N SER A 44 -6.12 -5.30 19.49
CA SER A 44 -4.98 -5.48 18.57
C SER A 44 -5.26 -4.83 17.22
N TRP A 45 -6.47 -4.99 16.66
CA TRP A 45 -6.85 -4.37 15.39
C TRP A 45 -6.89 -2.85 15.48
N ARG A 46 -7.51 -2.28 16.52
CA ARG A 46 -7.50 -0.82 16.78
C ARG A 46 -6.05 -0.30 16.78
N THR A 47 -5.18 -0.98 17.53
CA THR A 47 -3.77 -0.59 17.67
C THR A 47 -3.03 -0.66 16.33
N SER A 48 -3.21 -1.73 15.55
CA SER A 48 -2.59 -1.86 14.22
C SER A 48 -3.10 -0.80 13.24
N LEU A 49 -4.39 -0.49 13.23
CA LEU A 49 -4.96 0.57 12.40
C LEU A 49 -4.40 1.95 12.76
N THR A 50 -4.32 2.30 14.05
CA THR A 50 -3.67 3.53 14.50
C THR A 50 -2.21 3.60 14.07
N GLN A 51 -1.45 2.50 14.22
CA GLN A 51 -0.04 2.46 13.81
C GLN A 51 0.12 2.67 12.31
N VAL A 52 -0.66 1.97 11.48
CA VAL A 52 -0.62 2.09 10.02
C VAL A 52 -1.06 3.48 9.57
N ALA A 53 -2.10 4.06 10.18
CA ALA A 53 -2.58 5.40 9.85
C ALA A 53 -1.64 6.55 10.29
N ASN A 54 -0.63 6.24 11.09
CA ASN A 54 0.46 7.17 11.45
C ASN A 54 1.67 7.08 10.50
N LEU A 55 1.71 6.09 9.59
CA LEU A 55 2.75 6.01 8.57
C LEU A 55 2.49 7.00 7.43
N SER A 56 3.57 7.44 6.78
CA SER A 56 3.46 8.17 5.52
C SER A 56 2.89 7.26 4.44
N GLY A 57 1.87 7.73 3.71
CA GLY A 57 1.27 7.01 2.60
C GLY A 57 0.46 7.91 1.70
N PHE A 58 -0.42 7.30 0.92
CA PHE A 58 -1.13 7.96 -0.17
C PHE A 58 -2.60 8.17 0.17
N HIS A 59 -3.14 9.34 -0.18
CA HIS A 59 -4.54 9.69 0.06
C HIS A 59 -5.18 10.13 -1.26
N LEU A 60 -6.22 9.41 -1.70
CA LEU A 60 -6.86 9.63 -3.01
C LEU A 60 -7.54 11.01 -3.11
N GLN A 61 -8.27 11.42 -2.07
CA GLN A 61 -9.09 12.64 -2.08
C GLN A 61 -10.05 12.66 -3.30
N ASP A 62 -10.19 13.81 -3.97
CA ASP A 62 -11.07 14.02 -5.12
C ASP A 62 -10.34 13.86 -6.47
N ARG A 63 -9.22 13.13 -6.50
CA ARG A 63 -8.42 12.92 -7.71
C ARG A 63 -8.93 11.74 -8.54
N TYR A 64 -8.57 11.71 -9.82
CA TYR A 64 -8.77 10.53 -10.66
C TYR A 64 -7.93 9.35 -10.14
N GLU A 65 -8.56 8.18 -10.03
CA GLU A 65 -7.91 6.96 -9.57
C GLU A 65 -6.74 6.55 -10.47
N SER A 66 -6.83 6.78 -11.78
CA SER A 66 -5.75 6.47 -12.73
C SER A 66 -4.45 7.20 -12.39
N ASP A 67 -4.55 8.50 -12.14
CA ASP A 67 -3.39 9.35 -11.84
C ASP A 67 -2.82 9.01 -10.46
N PHE A 68 -3.70 8.67 -9.52
CA PHE A 68 -3.33 8.23 -8.19
C PHE A 68 -2.58 6.88 -8.19
N ILE A 69 -3.08 5.91 -8.96
CA ILE A 69 -2.43 4.60 -9.12
C ILE A 69 -1.07 4.77 -9.80
N GLN A 70 -0.99 5.60 -10.84
CA GLN A 70 0.27 5.88 -11.53
C GLN A 70 1.32 6.45 -10.58
N GLU A 71 0.95 7.42 -9.74
CA GLU A 71 1.85 8.00 -8.73
C GLU A 71 2.36 6.94 -7.72
N ILE A 72 1.48 6.05 -7.27
CA ILE A 72 1.85 4.96 -6.35
C ILE A 72 2.88 4.03 -7.02
N ILE A 73 2.63 3.64 -8.28
CA ILE A 73 3.53 2.77 -9.05
C ILE A 73 4.91 3.44 -9.20
N GLU A 74 4.94 4.70 -9.63
CA GLU A 74 6.19 5.45 -9.82
C GLU A 74 6.98 5.56 -8.51
N LYS A 75 6.31 5.84 -7.40
CA LYS A 75 6.96 5.95 -6.09
C LYS A 75 7.50 4.61 -5.61
N ILE A 76 6.72 3.53 -5.73
CA ILE A 76 7.16 2.18 -5.34
C ILE A 76 8.37 1.78 -6.20
N LEU A 77 8.30 1.94 -7.52
CA LEU A 77 9.42 1.62 -8.42
C LEU A 77 10.66 2.44 -8.05
N SER A 78 10.54 3.74 -7.81
CA SER A 78 11.66 4.59 -7.40
C SER A 78 12.28 4.14 -6.07
N ASP A 79 11.46 3.78 -5.08
CA ASP A 79 11.95 3.32 -3.79
C ASP A 79 12.64 1.96 -3.90
N TRP A 80 12.11 1.06 -4.73
CA TRP A 80 12.71 -0.24 -5.02
C TRP A 80 14.07 -0.08 -5.72
N ILE A 81 14.14 0.75 -6.76
CA ILE A 81 15.39 1.02 -7.49
C ILE A 81 16.49 1.50 -6.53
N ARG A 82 16.16 2.39 -5.59
CA ARG A 82 17.10 2.91 -4.60
C ARG A 82 17.59 1.85 -3.62
N THR A 83 16.82 0.78 -3.41
CA THR A 83 17.17 -0.32 -2.49
C THR A 83 17.92 -1.48 -3.15
N LEU A 84 17.92 -1.56 -4.48
CA LEU A 84 18.62 -2.63 -5.19
C LEU A 84 20.14 -2.39 -5.19
N PRO A 85 20.97 -3.43 -4.98
CA PRO A 85 22.38 -3.35 -5.32
C PRO A 85 22.46 -3.13 -6.83
N MET A 86 22.89 -1.94 -7.26
CA MET A 86 22.99 -1.61 -8.67
C MET A 86 24.00 -2.54 -9.33
N SER A 87 23.49 -3.54 -10.06
CA SER A 87 24.27 -4.35 -10.97
C SER A 87 23.82 -4.02 -12.40
N PRO A 88 24.67 -4.19 -13.43
CA PRO A 88 24.27 -3.97 -14.80
C PRO A 88 23.02 -4.79 -15.19
N LYS A 89 22.79 -5.92 -14.51
CA LYS A 89 21.68 -6.81 -14.78
C LYS A 89 20.32 -6.25 -14.34
N THR A 90 20.28 -5.65 -13.15
CA THR A 90 19.03 -5.10 -12.59
C THR A 90 18.55 -3.86 -13.35
N LEU A 91 19.47 -3.10 -13.96
CA LEU A 91 19.13 -1.90 -14.73
C LEU A 91 18.36 -2.20 -16.02
N TRP A 92 18.70 -3.26 -16.75
CA TRP A 92 17.97 -3.60 -17.98
C TRP A 92 16.64 -4.30 -17.68
N GLU A 93 16.53 -5.08 -16.60
CA GLU A 93 15.24 -5.68 -16.17
C GLU A 93 14.22 -4.59 -15.83
N LEU A 94 14.66 -3.48 -15.21
CA LEU A 94 13.82 -2.31 -14.92
C LEU A 94 13.47 -1.49 -16.17
N ASP A 95 14.42 -1.26 -17.09
CA ASP A 95 14.15 -0.58 -18.37
C ASP A 95 13.08 -1.34 -19.17
N LEU A 96 13.13 -2.67 -19.18
CA LEU A 96 12.13 -3.52 -19.84
C LEU A 96 10.73 -3.42 -19.20
N VAL A 97 10.62 -3.33 -17.87
CA VAL A 97 9.33 -3.16 -17.17
C VAL A 97 8.75 -1.76 -17.39
N SER A 98 9.60 -0.74 -17.51
CA SER A 98 9.18 0.64 -17.76
C SER A 98 8.67 0.89 -19.19
N ARG A 99 9.09 0.06 -20.15
CA ARG A 99 8.61 0.06 -21.54
C ARG A 99 7.52 -0.98 -21.69
N ASN A 100 6.28 -0.61 -21.33
CA ASN A 100 5.02 -1.34 -21.55
C ASN A 100 5.11 -2.70 -22.29
N ASP A 101 4.78 -3.77 -21.55
CA ASP A 101 4.53 -5.21 -21.81
C ASP A 101 4.54 -5.86 -23.23
N GLU A 102 4.61 -5.17 -24.37
CA GLU A 102 4.63 -5.83 -25.68
C GLU A 102 5.99 -6.48 -26.04
N ASP A 103 7.09 -6.01 -25.46
CA ASP A 103 8.43 -6.50 -25.80
C ASP A 103 8.94 -7.65 -24.90
N MET A 104 8.25 -7.97 -23.80
CA MET A 104 8.68 -9.02 -22.87
C MET A 104 8.66 -10.42 -23.52
N PHE A 105 7.65 -10.69 -24.35
CA PHE A 105 7.45 -12.00 -24.98
C PHE A 105 8.28 -12.20 -26.25
N THR A 106 8.76 -11.12 -26.87
CA THR A 106 9.53 -11.19 -28.13
C THR A 106 11.01 -11.53 -27.89
N TYR A 107 11.53 -11.27 -26.69
CA TYR A 107 12.93 -11.52 -26.36
C TYR A 107 13.22 -13.00 -26.05
N ARG A 108 12.27 -13.75 -25.48
CA ARG A 108 12.45 -15.17 -25.10
C ARG A 108 12.55 -16.13 -26.29
N LYS A 109 12.37 -15.67 -27.53
CA LYS A 109 12.47 -16.50 -28.76
C LYS A 109 13.83 -16.46 -29.46
N ARG A 110 14.86 -15.84 -28.87
CA ARG A 110 16.20 -15.70 -29.47
C ARG A 110 17.34 -16.41 -28.73
N GLU A 111 17.03 -17.39 -27.90
CA GLU A 111 18.00 -18.37 -27.37
C GLU A 111 17.53 -19.81 -27.64
#